data_AF-A0A2V9ZJ45-F1
#
_entry.id   AF-A0A2V9ZJ45-F1
#
_cell.length_a   1.000
_cell.length_b   1.000
_cell.length_c   1.000
_cell.angle_alpha   90.00
_cell.angle_beta   90.00
_cell.angle_gamma   90.00
#
_symmetry.space_group_name_H-M   'P 1'
#
loop_
_entity.id
_entity.type
_entity.pdbx_description
1 polymer ?
#
loop_
_entity_poly.entity_id
_entity_poly.type
_entity_poly.pdbx_seq_one_letter_code
_entity_poly.pdbx_strand_id
1 'polypeptide(L)'
;MIIILALTGSLTGPNHLFLPRNLSHMNATAANLQACPRGLYEIDQVCLLTENFSKLQAVRDFLTQHTSPSDSIGVFPYQNIYGFVARRQVAGEVLQHYAAAGDYLSSRQIESLRKVQPAWAIYSAEPWQSVTMGEVTGFTRTPYIWLYWQRWYKDELDPYPGVMLLHRDAERGRRWSMTSTSLLTRPLSNVHQGEKILLRGTPSGDDFDFIKIDLQADYPWWWKLGKPSGFVVRLHLENGEDRSVRAIVQPNHPYEVWIYPWEKAQLANYFSPNMEEWRSGDRPRVQSLWFESWPVDWISVSPSRVTVRDVQAVKLLLQPSSK
;
A
#
# COMPACT_ATOMS: atom_id res chain seq x y z
N MET A 1 20.08 20.83 28.51
CA MET A 1 20.34 19.91 27.38
C MET A 1 20.14 18.43 27.74
N ILE A 2 20.34 18.02 29.00
CA ILE A 2 20.17 16.61 29.44
C ILE A 2 18.69 16.21 29.65
N ILE A 3 17.81 17.16 29.99
CA ILE A 3 16.38 16.90 30.26
C ILE A 3 15.58 16.56 28.99
N ILE A 4 15.96 17.13 27.83
CA ILE A 4 15.27 16.87 26.55
C ILE A 4 15.60 15.47 26.01
N LEU A 5 16.83 14.99 26.21
CA LEU A 5 17.25 13.63 25.83
C LEU A 5 16.56 12.55 26.68
N ALA A 6 16.32 12.82 27.97
CA ALA A 6 15.57 11.91 28.85
C ALA A 6 14.09 11.81 28.47
N LEU A 7 13.47 12.90 28.01
CA LEU A 7 12.08 12.92 27.54
C LEU A 7 11.89 12.24 26.17
N THR A 8 12.86 12.37 25.25
CA THR A 8 12.83 11.62 23.98
C THR A 8 13.09 10.13 24.20
N GLY A 9 14.00 9.75 25.11
CA GLY A 9 14.27 8.34 25.42
C GLY A 9 13.09 7.63 26.11
N SER A 10 12.28 8.37 26.88
CA SER A 10 11.10 7.81 27.55
C SER A 10 9.87 7.68 26.62
N LEU A 11 9.81 8.45 25.53
CA LEU A 11 8.71 8.40 24.56
C LEU A 11 9.01 7.59 23.28
N THR A 12 10.26 7.17 23.06
CA THR A 12 10.66 6.44 21.83
C THR A 12 11.33 5.07 22.08
N GLY A 13 11.55 4.68 23.34
CA GLY A 13 11.95 3.33 23.74
C GLY A 13 10.76 2.45 24.15
N PRO A 14 10.95 1.13 24.31
CA PRO A 14 9.90 0.17 24.69
C PRO A 14 9.55 0.34 26.18
N ASN A 15 8.99 1.48 26.54
CA ASN A 15 8.55 1.73 27.91
C ASN A 15 7.18 1.12 28.12
N HIS A 16 7.12 0.24 29.12
CA HIS A 16 5.94 -0.50 29.59
C HIS A 16 4.73 0.38 30.00
N LEU A 17 4.85 1.71 29.90
CA LEU A 17 3.83 2.69 30.30
C LEU A 17 2.68 2.85 29.29
N PHE A 18 2.85 2.37 28.05
CA PHE A 18 1.80 2.35 27.02
C PHE A 18 1.49 0.94 26.51
N LEU A 19 1.55 -0.06 27.39
CA LEU A 19 0.87 -1.32 27.13
C LEU A 19 -0.61 -1.13 27.48
N PRO A 20 -1.55 -1.07 26.51
CA PRO A 20 -2.96 -1.14 26.83
C PRO A 20 -3.20 -2.35 27.73
N ARG A 21 -4.03 -2.20 28.77
CA ARG A 21 -4.30 -3.23 29.81
C ARG A 21 -4.61 -4.63 29.24
N ASN A 22 -5.06 -4.70 27.99
CA ASN A 22 -5.36 -5.91 27.26
C ASN A 22 -4.10 -6.70 26.84
N LEU A 23 -2.96 -6.03 26.61
CA LEU A 23 -1.67 -6.66 26.31
C LEU A 23 -0.95 -7.15 27.56
N SER A 24 -1.09 -6.48 28.72
CA SER A 24 -0.55 -6.98 29.99
C SER A 24 -1.23 -8.29 30.43
N HIS A 25 -2.51 -8.47 30.13
CA HIS A 25 -3.21 -9.74 30.36
C HIS A 25 -2.77 -10.85 29.41
N MET A 26 -2.41 -10.54 28.15
CA MET A 26 -1.83 -11.52 27.22
C MET A 26 -0.41 -11.94 27.63
N ASN A 27 0.41 -11.03 28.17
CA ASN A 27 1.75 -11.38 28.66
C ASN A 27 1.71 -12.26 29.91
N ALA A 28 0.69 -12.12 30.77
CA ALA A 28 0.52 -12.97 31.95
C ALA A 28 0.03 -14.40 31.61
N THR A 29 -0.65 -14.59 30.47
CA THR A 29 -1.05 -15.91 29.96
C THR A 29 -0.06 -16.52 28.95
N ALA A 30 0.78 -15.70 28.32
CA ALA A 30 1.80 -16.17 27.38
C ALA A 30 3.00 -16.87 28.05
N ALA A 31 3.18 -16.70 29.36
CA ALA A 31 4.38 -17.18 30.05
C ALA A 31 4.39 -18.69 30.39
N ASN A 32 3.33 -19.47 30.10
CA ASN A 32 3.30 -20.91 30.46
C ASN A 32 2.24 -21.75 29.71
N LEU A 33 1.94 -21.46 28.44
CA LEU A 33 1.15 -22.37 27.62
C LEU A 33 2.08 -23.46 27.04
N GLN A 34 2.28 -24.56 27.75
CA GLN A 34 3.00 -25.75 27.22
C GLN A 34 2.30 -26.36 25.99
N ALA A 35 1.03 -26.04 25.76
CA ALA A 35 0.27 -26.44 24.58
C ALA A 35 -0.77 -25.37 24.24
N CYS A 36 -1.04 -25.19 22.95
CA CYS A 36 -2.10 -24.29 22.50
C CYS A 36 -3.49 -24.80 22.93
N PRO A 37 -4.42 -23.90 23.31
CA PRO A 37 -5.81 -24.27 23.54
C PRO A 37 -6.42 -25.00 22.34
N ARG A 38 -7.42 -25.85 22.59
CA ARG A 38 -8.10 -26.63 21.53
C ARG A 38 -8.62 -25.70 20.44
N GLY A 39 -8.32 -26.01 19.19
CA GLY A 39 -8.70 -25.21 18.02
C GLY A 39 -7.69 -24.11 17.65
N LEU A 40 -6.58 -23.99 18.39
CA LEU A 40 -5.44 -23.15 18.06
C LEU A 40 -4.20 -24.01 17.77
N TYR A 41 -3.33 -23.47 16.93
CA TYR A 41 -2.11 -24.12 16.45
C TYR A 41 -0.90 -23.25 16.75
N GLU A 42 0.19 -23.87 17.17
CA GLU A 42 1.41 -23.17 17.60
C GLU A 42 2.32 -22.83 16.41
N ILE A 43 2.77 -21.58 16.33
CA ILE A 43 3.87 -21.16 15.45
C ILE A 43 4.73 -20.13 16.19
N ASP A 44 6.02 -20.42 16.33
CA ASP A 44 7.00 -19.60 17.06
C ASP A 44 6.47 -19.10 18.42
N GLN A 45 5.98 -20.02 19.26
CA GLN A 45 5.46 -19.74 20.61
C GLN A 45 4.16 -18.91 20.67
N VAL A 46 3.48 -18.72 19.52
CA VAL A 46 2.18 -18.05 19.44
C VAL A 46 1.11 -19.05 18.99
N CYS A 47 -0.05 -19.02 19.65
CA CYS A 47 -1.20 -19.85 19.29
C CYS A 47 -2.15 -19.09 18.37
N LEU A 48 -2.39 -19.61 17.17
CA LEU A 48 -3.19 -18.98 16.12
C LEU A 48 -4.38 -19.85 15.72
N LEU A 49 -5.46 -19.20 15.26
CA LEU A 49 -6.57 -19.87 14.58
C LEU A 49 -6.07 -20.54 13.29
N THR A 50 -6.74 -21.62 12.89
CA THR A 50 -6.37 -22.45 11.72
C THR A 50 -6.05 -21.63 10.47
N GLU A 51 -6.86 -20.63 10.15
CA GLU A 51 -6.68 -19.81 8.95
C GLU A 51 -5.33 -19.07 8.95
N ASN A 52 -5.01 -18.39 10.07
CA ASN A 52 -3.76 -17.66 10.22
C ASN A 52 -2.56 -18.58 10.33
N PHE A 53 -2.72 -19.72 11.01
CA PHE A 53 -1.69 -20.74 11.12
C PHE A 53 -1.33 -21.31 9.74
N SER A 54 -2.30 -21.81 8.98
CA SER A 54 -2.06 -22.42 7.66
C SER A 54 -1.39 -21.44 6.70
N LYS A 55 -1.83 -20.17 6.71
CA LYS A 55 -1.23 -19.10 5.89
C LYS A 55 0.24 -18.84 6.26
N LEU A 56 0.54 -18.65 7.55
CA LEU A 56 1.91 -18.36 8.00
C LEU A 56 2.83 -19.57 7.86
N GLN A 57 2.31 -20.77 8.12
CA GLN A 57 3.05 -22.01 7.94
C GLN A 57 3.42 -22.22 6.47
N ALA A 58 2.48 -22.09 5.54
CA ALA A 58 2.76 -22.29 4.11
C ALA A 58 3.87 -21.36 3.60
N VAL A 59 3.83 -20.08 3.99
CA VAL A 59 4.88 -19.10 3.64
C VAL A 59 6.21 -19.44 4.31
N ARG A 60 6.21 -19.76 5.62
CA ARG A 60 7.42 -20.13 6.37
C ARG A 60 8.10 -21.35 5.76
N ASP A 61 7.33 -22.39 5.48
CA ASP A 61 7.86 -23.67 4.99
C ASP A 61 8.46 -23.48 3.60
N PHE A 62 7.81 -22.70 2.72
CA PHE A 62 8.38 -22.30 1.43
C PHE A 62 9.70 -21.54 1.59
N LEU A 63 9.72 -20.47 2.38
CA LEU A 63 10.91 -19.63 2.53
C LEU A 63 12.07 -20.40 3.18
N THR A 64 11.79 -21.29 4.12
CA THR A 64 12.82 -22.13 4.75
C THR A 64 13.50 -23.07 3.75
N GLN A 65 12.77 -23.52 2.72
CA GLN A 65 13.30 -24.39 1.66
C GLN A 65 14.06 -23.61 0.57
N HIS A 66 13.70 -22.35 0.31
CA HIS A 66 14.17 -21.60 -0.86
C HIS A 66 15.10 -20.42 -0.53
N THR A 67 15.34 -20.15 0.75
CA THR A 67 16.22 -19.04 1.19
C THR A 67 17.08 -19.45 2.38
N SER A 68 18.27 -18.87 2.50
CA SER A 68 19.13 -18.96 3.69
C SER A 68 18.62 -18.04 4.81
N PRO A 69 18.85 -18.35 6.10
CA PRO A 69 18.57 -17.43 7.20
C PRO A 69 19.21 -16.04 7.08
N SER A 70 20.32 -15.93 6.34
CA SER A 70 20.98 -14.65 6.04
C SER A 70 20.27 -13.81 4.99
N ASP A 71 19.37 -14.42 4.21
CA ASP A 71 18.72 -13.75 3.10
C ASP A 71 17.62 -12.82 3.59
N SER A 72 17.46 -11.71 2.87
CA SER A 72 16.33 -10.81 3.06
C SER A 72 15.19 -11.16 2.11
N ILE A 73 13.96 -10.95 2.58
CA ILE A 73 12.75 -11.10 1.78
C ILE A 73 12.05 -9.76 1.58
N GLY A 74 11.35 -9.59 0.46
CA GLY A 74 10.40 -8.50 0.27
C GLY A 74 9.06 -8.81 0.92
N VAL A 75 8.37 -7.79 1.42
CA VAL A 75 6.99 -7.91 1.89
C VAL A 75 6.20 -6.66 1.51
N PHE A 76 5.03 -6.85 0.90
CA PHE A 76 4.10 -5.77 0.61
C PHE A 76 2.63 -6.23 0.63
N PRO A 77 1.69 -5.40 1.10
CA PRO A 77 1.89 -4.23 1.93
C PRO A 77 2.08 -4.62 3.40
N TYR A 78 3.09 -4.06 4.08
CA TYR A 78 3.17 -3.97 5.55
C TYR A 78 2.82 -5.22 6.40
N GLN A 79 3.14 -6.44 5.94
CA GLN A 79 2.90 -7.70 6.68
C GLN A 79 4.21 -8.34 7.20
N ASN A 80 5.00 -7.59 7.98
CA ASN A 80 6.31 -8.06 8.46
C ASN A 80 6.27 -9.34 9.31
N ILE A 81 5.08 -9.78 9.75
CA ILE A 81 4.88 -11.06 10.43
C ILE A 81 5.45 -12.24 9.62
N TYR A 82 5.41 -12.19 8.29
CA TYR A 82 6.01 -13.23 7.46
C TYR A 82 7.52 -13.35 7.62
N GLY A 83 8.22 -12.21 7.74
CA GLY A 83 9.66 -12.22 8.02
C GLY A 83 9.97 -12.76 9.40
N PHE A 84 9.13 -12.44 10.39
CA PHE A 84 9.28 -12.96 11.75
C PHE A 84 9.14 -14.49 11.79
N VAL A 85 8.03 -15.05 11.29
CA VAL A 85 7.79 -16.51 11.33
C VAL A 85 8.75 -17.30 10.45
N ALA A 86 9.22 -16.70 9.35
CA ALA A 86 10.24 -17.32 8.49
C ALA A 86 11.66 -17.14 9.02
N ARG A 87 11.86 -16.34 10.06
CA ARG A 87 13.19 -15.93 10.55
C ARG A 87 14.06 -15.38 9.43
N ARG A 88 13.50 -14.40 8.69
CA ARG A 88 14.16 -13.66 7.61
C ARG A 88 14.09 -12.17 7.89
N GLN A 89 15.13 -11.46 7.48
CA GLN A 89 15.09 -10.01 7.50
C GLN A 89 14.13 -9.51 6.41
N VAL A 90 13.34 -8.49 6.71
CA VAL A 90 12.47 -7.84 5.72
C VAL A 90 13.22 -6.67 5.09
N ALA A 91 13.39 -6.70 3.77
CA ALA A 91 14.05 -5.66 3.00
C ALA A 91 13.22 -4.36 2.96
N GLY A 92 13.88 -3.21 2.77
CA GLY A 92 13.19 -1.94 2.52
C GLY A 92 12.94 -1.06 3.75
N GLU A 93 13.56 -1.33 4.90
CA GLU A 93 13.49 -0.46 6.10
C GLU A 93 12.04 -0.13 6.54
N VAL A 94 11.16 -1.13 6.45
CA VAL A 94 9.68 -1.02 6.47
C VAL A 94 9.08 -0.41 7.76
N LEU A 95 9.82 -0.40 8.88
CA LEU A 95 9.27 -0.05 10.20
C LEU A 95 8.64 1.35 10.30
N GLN A 96 9.10 2.33 9.51
CA GLN A 96 8.57 3.71 9.59
C GLN A 96 7.32 3.96 8.74
N HIS A 97 7.04 3.11 7.75
CA HIS A 97 5.92 3.31 6.82
C HIS A 97 4.54 2.95 7.40
N TYR A 98 4.53 2.20 8.51
CA TYR A 98 3.33 1.94 9.30
C TYR A 98 2.73 3.24 9.87
N ALA A 99 3.57 4.22 10.24
CA ALA A 99 3.14 5.45 10.90
C ALA A 99 3.00 6.64 9.95
N ALA A 100 3.83 6.72 8.91
CA ALA A 100 3.84 7.84 7.96
C ALA A 100 4.06 7.35 6.52
N ALA A 101 3.48 8.04 5.55
CA ALA A 101 3.75 7.84 4.14
C ALA A 101 4.08 9.20 3.52
N GLY A 102 5.06 9.23 2.62
CA GLY A 102 5.51 10.45 1.95
C GLY A 102 6.79 10.23 1.16
N ASP A 103 7.15 11.20 0.32
CA ASP A 103 8.19 11.07 -0.72
C ASP A 103 9.54 10.63 -0.16
N TYR A 104 9.95 11.18 0.98
CA TYR A 104 11.23 10.85 1.61
C TYR A 104 11.30 9.38 2.03
N LEU A 105 10.29 8.90 2.76
CA LEU A 105 10.27 7.50 3.24
C LEU A 105 10.13 6.52 2.07
N SER A 106 9.30 6.85 1.07
CA SER A 106 9.12 6.03 -0.13
C SER A 106 10.43 5.94 -0.92
N SER A 107 11.13 7.06 -1.11
CA SER A 107 12.43 7.09 -1.81
C SER A 107 13.48 6.27 -1.09
N ARG A 108 13.58 6.41 0.24
CA ARG A 108 14.51 5.64 1.08
C ARG A 108 14.23 4.14 1.03
N GLN A 109 12.97 3.74 1.08
CA GLN A 109 12.59 2.32 0.94
C GLN A 109 12.96 1.79 -0.46
N ILE A 110 12.70 2.53 -1.53
CA ILE A 110 13.08 2.12 -2.89
C ILE A 110 14.60 1.97 -3.02
N GLU A 111 15.37 2.91 -2.46
CA GLU A 111 16.83 2.82 -2.47
C GLU A 111 17.33 1.57 -1.74
N SER A 112 16.77 1.29 -0.55
CA SER A 112 17.05 0.07 0.20
C SER A 112 16.70 -1.19 -0.61
N LEU A 113 15.52 -1.22 -1.24
CA LEU A 113 15.09 -2.34 -2.08
C LEU A 113 15.98 -2.54 -3.31
N ARG A 114 16.45 -1.45 -3.93
CA ARG A 114 17.40 -1.49 -5.06
C ARG A 114 18.79 -1.99 -4.64
N LYS A 115 19.19 -1.78 -3.40
CA LYS A 115 20.45 -2.28 -2.85
C LYS A 115 20.36 -3.76 -2.47
N VAL A 116 19.30 -4.14 -1.77
CA VAL A 116 19.13 -5.51 -1.23
C VAL A 116 18.67 -6.49 -2.31
N GLN A 117 17.75 -6.07 -3.20
CA GLN A 117 17.23 -6.88 -4.30
C GLN A 117 16.81 -8.30 -3.89
N PRO A 118 15.90 -8.46 -2.91
CA PRO A 118 15.57 -9.78 -2.37
C PRO A 118 15.09 -10.70 -3.49
N ALA A 119 15.55 -11.95 -3.53
CA ALA A 119 15.14 -12.90 -4.57
C ALA A 119 13.64 -13.20 -4.52
N TRP A 120 13.09 -13.25 -3.30
CA TRP A 120 11.69 -13.52 -3.03
C TRP A 120 11.02 -12.34 -2.35
N ALA A 121 9.77 -12.08 -2.72
CA ALA A 121 8.89 -11.14 -2.06
C ALA A 121 7.52 -11.77 -1.82
N ILE A 122 6.83 -11.29 -0.78
CA ILE A 122 5.46 -11.69 -0.48
C ILE A 122 4.54 -10.53 -0.81
N TYR A 123 3.53 -10.80 -1.62
CA TYR A 123 2.44 -9.87 -1.89
C TYR A 123 1.14 -10.35 -1.23
N SER A 124 0.62 -9.57 -0.28
CA SER A 124 -0.67 -9.83 0.36
C SER A 124 -1.75 -8.99 -0.32
N ALA A 125 -2.53 -9.63 -1.19
CA ALA A 125 -3.56 -8.98 -1.99
C ALA A 125 -4.67 -8.38 -1.10
N GLU A 126 -5.03 -7.14 -1.39
CA GLU A 126 -6.20 -6.46 -0.82
C GLU A 126 -7.45 -6.82 -1.62
N PRO A 127 -8.63 -7.01 -0.98
CA PRO A 127 -8.92 -6.73 0.42
C PRO A 127 -8.73 -7.93 1.38
N TRP A 128 -8.23 -9.08 0.89
CA TRP A 128 -8.33 -10.33 1.64
C TRP A 128 -7.22 -10.55 2.67
N GLN A 129 -5.97 -10.21 2.34
CA GLN A 129 -4.80 -10.60 3.13
C GLN A 129 -4.03 -9.41 3.73
N SER A 130 -4.50 -8.19 3.50
CA SER A 130 -3.90 -6.97 4.03
C SER A 130 -4.93 -6.11 4.73
N VAL A 131 -4.53 -5.54 5.87
CA VAL A 131 -5.30 -4.53 6.58
C VAL A 131 -4.89 -3.15 6.07
N THR A 132 -5.88 -2.37 5.64
CA THR A 132 -5.65 -0.99 5.21
C THR A 132 -5.22 -0.11 6.39
N MET A 133 -4.23 0.75 6.16
CA MET A 133 -3.72 1.68 7.19
C MET A 133 -4.46 3.01 7.07
N GLY A 134 -5.32 3.31 8.04
CA GLY A 134 -6.20 4.49 7.97
C GLY A 134 -7.23 4.39 6.85
N GLU A 135 -7.68 3.18 6.52
CA GLU A 135 -8.60 2.88 5.41
C GLU A 135 -8.07 3.25 4.01
N VAL A 136 -6.76 3.52 3.89
CA VAL A 136 -6.07 3.72 2.61
C VAL A 136 -5.38 2.43 2.21
N THR A 137 -5.57 2.02 0.96
CA THR A 137 -4.98 0.81 0.38
C THR A 137 -3.46 0.92 0.36
N GLY A 138 -2.76 -0.22 0.44
CA GLY A 138 -1.30 -0.26 0.33
C GLY A 138 -0.80 0.39 -0.97
N PHE A 139 -1.52 0.16 -2.08
CA PHE A 139 -1.25 0.81 -3.37
C PHE A 139 -1.40 2.33 -3.31
N THR A 140 -2.56 2.86 -2.89
CA THR A 140 -2.77 4.33 -2.85
C THR A 140 -1.88 5.02 -1.83
N ARG A 141 -1.53 4.34 -0.72
CA ARG A 141 -0.64 4.89 0.31
C ARG A 141 0.82 4.98 -0.16
N THR A 142 1.31 3.96 -0.88
CA THR A 142 2.71 3.85 -1.30
C THR A 142 2.83 3.29 -2.73
N PRO A 143 2.35 4.04 -3.74
CA PRO A 143 2.21 3.53 -5.10
C PRO A 143 3.56 3.20 -5.73
N TYR A 144 4.58 4.01 -5.47
CA TYR A 144 5.93 3.78 -5.99
C TYR A 144 6.60 2.51 -5.45
N ILE A 145 6.24 2.08 -4.24
CA ILE A 145 6.70 0.80 -3.69
C ILE A 145 6.03 -0.35 -4.42
N TRP A 146 4.71 -0.26 -4.63
CA TRP A 146 3.98 -1.26 -5.42
C TRP A 146 4.50 -1.34 -6.87
N LEU A 147 4.71 -0.21 -7.53
CA LEU A 147 5.26 -0.13 -8.89
C LEU A 147 6.69 -0.71 -8.95
N TYR A 148 7.50 -0.56 -7.90
CA TYR A 148 8.80 -1.24 -7.82
C TYR A 148 8.64 -2.76 -7.83
N TRP A 149 7.74 -3.31 -7.01
CA TRP A 149 7.47 -4.74 -6.99
C TRP A 149 6.95 -5.21 -8.34
N GLN A 150 5.94 -4.53 -8.89
CA GLN A 150 5.32 -4.91 -10.16
C GLN A 150 6.32 -4.88 -11.33
N ARG A 151 7.29 -3.96 -11.30
CA ARG A 151 8.35 -3.89 -12.31
C ARG A 151 9.33 -5.05 -12.23
N TRP A 152 9.79 -5.40 -11.04
CA TRP A 152 10.94 -6.29 -10.85
C TRP A 152 10.59 -7.71 -10.41
N TYR A 153 9.32 -8.00 -10.19
CA TYR A 153 8.87 -9.28 -9.68
C TYR A 153 7.68 -9.78 -10.46
N LYS A 154 7.59 -11.10 -10.57
CA LYS A 154 6.43 -11.82 -11.11
C LYS A 154 5.91 -12.81 -10.07
N ASP A 155 4.66 -13.20 -10.18
CA ASP A 155 4.13 -14.32 -9.41
C ASP A 155 4.84 -15.62 -9.79
N GLU A 156 4.99 -16.49 -8.81
CA GLU A 156 5.58 -17.82 -8.97
C GLU A 156 4.72 -18.89 -8.30
N LEU A 157 4.19 -18.58 -7.11
CA LEU A 157 3.36 -19.50 -6.33
C LEU A 157 2.37 -18.73 -5.46
N ASP A 158 1.16 -19.26 -5.35
CA ASP A 158 0.14 -18.80 -4.40
C ASP A 158 0.01 -19.81 -3.25
N PRO A 159 0.85 -19.73 -2.21
CA PRO A 159 0.83 -20.69 -1.09
C PRO A 159 -0.47 -20.66 -0.29
N TYR A 160 -1.24 -19.57 -0.41
CA TYR A 160 -2.52 -19.38 0.24
C TYR A 160 -3.36 -18.37 -0.55
N PRO A 161 -4.70 -18.48 -0.64
CA PRO A 161 -5.53 -17.53 -1.37
C PRO A 161 -5.28 -16.06 -0.98
N GLY A 162 -4.86 -15.26 -1.96
CA GLY A 162 -4.53 -13.84 -1.78
C GLY A 162 -3.15 -13.55 -1.17
N VAL A 163 -2.33 -14.57 -0.93
CA VAL A 163 -0.91 -14.43 -0.60
C VAL A 163 -0.10 -14.99 -1.75
N MET A 164 0.64 -14.12 -2.42
CA MET A 164 1.48 -14.48 -3.56
C MET A 164 2.94 -14.46 -3.15
N LEU A 165 3.68 -15.49 -3.53
CA LEU A 165 5.13 -15.50 -3.54
C LEU A 165 5.59 -15.01 -4.90
N LEU A 166 6.27 -13.87 -4.87
CA LEU A 166 6.80 -13.23 -6.04
C LEU A 166 8.29 -13.53 -6.15
N HIS A 167 8.73 -13.89 -7.34
CA HIS A 167 10.14 -14.10 -7.65
C HIS A 167 10.69 -12.92 -8.47
N ARG A 168 11.92 -12.52 -8.16
CA ARG A 168 12.59 -11.43 -8.87
C ARG A 168 12.84 -11.80 -10.33
N ASP A 169 12.42 -10.95 -11.25
CA ASP A 169 12.61 -11.08 -12.69
C ASP A 169 13.26 -9.80 -13.24
N ALA A 170 14.57 -9.87 -13.46
CA ALA A 170 15.33 -8.74 -13.97
C ALA A 170 15.02 -8.41 -15.44
N GLU A 171 14.65 -9.41 -16.25
CA GLU A 171 14.28 -9.22 -17.65
C GLU A 171 12.94 -8.49 -17.77
N ARG A 172 11.97 -8.87 -16.95
CA ARG A 172 10.71 -8.12 -16.79
C ARG A 172 11.00 -6.65 -16.48
N GLY A 173 11.87 -6.37 -15.50
CA GLY A 173 12.17 -5.00 -15.09
C GLY A 173 12.91 -4.16 -16.14
N ARG A 174 13.60 -4.79 -17.10
CA ARG A 174 14.20 -4.14 -18.28
C ARG A 174 13.17 -3.82 -19.35
N ARG A 175 12.21 -4.73 -19.57
CA ARG A 175 11.14 -4.60 -20.57
C ARG A 175 9.99 -3.70 -20.10
N TRP A 176 9.90 -3.48 -18.80
CA TRP A 176 8.84 -2.69 -18.20
C TRP A 176 8.90 -1.22 -18.63
N SER A 177 7.76 -0.69 -19.05
CA SER A 177 7.57 0.74 -19.28
C SER A 177 6.23 1.22 -18.73
N MET A 178 6.15 2.53 -18.54
CA MET A 178 4.96 3.22 -18.07
C MET A 178 4.73 4.45 -18.94
N THR A 179 3.51 4.62 -19.42
CA THR A 179 3.06 5.81 -20.15
C THR A 179 1.98 6.52 -19.38
N SER A 180 1.86 7.83 -19.57
CA SER A 180 0.87 8.65 -18.90
C SER A 180 0.27 9.65 -19.89
N THR A 181 -1.05 9.74 -19.91
CA THR A 181 -1.81 10.63 -20.77
C THR A 181 -2.66 11.55 -19.91
N SER A 182 -2.47 12.87 -20.04
CA SER A 182 -3.29 13.85 -19.34
C SER A 182 -4.75 13.79 -19.82
N LEU A 183 -5.66 13.82 -18.86
CA LEU A 183 -7.12 13.84 -19.03
C LEU A 183 -7.69 15.25 -18.84
N LEU A 184 -6.87 16.21 -18.41
CA LEU A 184 -7.23 17.60 -18.26
C LEU A 184 -6.60 18.45 -19.38
N THR A 185 -7.38 19.37 -19.94
CA THR A 185 -6.85 20.32 -20.93
C THR A 185 -6.14 21.50 -20.28
N ARG A 186 -6.44 21.77 -19.00
CA ARG A 186 -5.84 22.81 -18.18
C ARG A 186 -5.96 22.48 -16.69
N PRO A 187 -5.06 23.02 -15.85
CA PRO A 187 -5.20 22.95 -14.40
C PRO A 187 -6.53 23.53 -13.90
N LEU A 188 -7.06 22.94 -12.83
CA LEU A 188 -8.27 23.38 -12.13
C LEU A 188 -7.89 23.98 -10.78
N SER A 189 -8.30 25.22 -10.53
CA SER A 189 -8.07 25.93 -9.28
C SER A 189 -9.36 26.10 -8.50
N ASN A 190 -9.29 26.02 -7.17
CA ASN A 190 -10.44 26.13 -6.27
C ASN A 190 -11.53 25.07 -6.51
N VAL A 191 -11.12 23.81 -6.72
CA VAL A 191 -12.07 22.70 -6.84
C VAL A 191 -12.84 22.58 -5.52
N HIS A 192 -14.16 22.68 -5.59
CA HIS A 192 -15.04 22.59 -4.43
C HIS A 192 -15.32 21.13 -4.05
N GLN A 193 -15.60 20.88 -2.77
CA GLN A 193 -16.01 19.56 -2.31
C GLN A 193 -17.30 19.13 -3.01
N GLY A 194 -17.29 17.92 -3.57
CA GLY A 194 -18.42 17.38 -4.35
C GLY A 194 -18.51 17.88 -5.80
N GLU A 195 -17.63 18.80 -6.22
CA GLU A 195 -17.61 19.29 -7.60
C GLU A 195 -17.12 18.20 -8.56
N LYS A 196 -17.97 17.81 -9.52
CA LYS A 196 -17.65 16.79 -10.52
C LYS A 196 -16.70 17.35 -11.59
N ILE A 197 -15.54 16.72 -11.71
CA ILE A 197 -14.56 16.95 -12.77
C ILE A 197 -14.80 15.91 -13.86
N LEU A 198 -15.26 16.37 -15.02
CA LEU A 198 -15.46 15.53 -16.20
C LEU A 198 -14.12 15.19 -16.84
N LEU A 199 -13.82 13.90 -16.97
CA LEU A 199 -12.60 13.41 -17.60
C LEU A 199 -12.87 13.18 -19.08
N ARG A 200 -12.83 14.26 -19.85
CA ARG A 200 -13.08 14.20 -21.30
C ARG A 200 -11.90 13.49 -21.97
N GLY A 201 -12.17 12.38 -22.66
CA GLY A 201 -11.14 11.65 -23.36
C GLY A 201 -10.42 10.58 -22.52
N THR A 202 -10.96 10.18 -21.35
CA THR A 202 -10.46 8.96 -20.68
C THR A 202 -10.44 7.80 -21.69
N PRO A 203 -9.33 7.06 -21.82
CA PRO A 203 -9.29 5.87 -22.66
C PRO A 203 -10.31 4.82 -22.19
N SER A 204 -10.55 3.79 -23.00
CA SER A 204 -11.31 2.62 -22.53
C SER A 204 -10.61 1.99 -21.31
N GLY A 205 -11.31 1.21 -20.49
CA GLY A 205 -10.70 0.69 -19.25
C GLY A 205 -9.50 -0.24 -19.46
N ASP A 206 -9.35 -0.82 -20.65
CA ASP A 206 -8.18 -1.63 -21.02
C ASP A 206 -7.00 -0.79 -21.56
N ASP A 207 -7.26 0.49 -21.84
CA ASP A 207 -6.28 1.42 -22.38
C ASP A 207 -5.50 2.20 -21.32
N PHE A 208 -5.83 2.01 -20.04
CA PHE A 208 -5.08 2.53 -18.91
C PHE A 208 -5.24 1.62 -17.70
N ASP A 209 -4.36 1.73 -16.71
CA ASP A 209 -4.30 0.88 -15.52
C ASP A 209 -4.53 1.64 -14.22
N PHE A 210 -4.13 2.91 -14.17
CA PHE A 210 -4.27 3.74 -12.99
C PHE A 210 -4.70 5.16 -13.35
N ILE A 211 -5.33 5.83 -12.39
CA ILE A 211 -5.48 7.27 -12.40
C ILE A 211 -4.44 7.86 -11.45
N LYS A 212 -3.61 8.76 -11.96
CA LYS A 212 -2.72 9.59 -11.16
C LYS A 212 -3.28 11.01 -11.11
N ILE A 213 -3.42 11.58 -9.91
CA ILE A 213 -3.96 12.91 -9.69
C ILE A 213 -2.87 13.76 -9.06
N ASP A 214 -2.44 14.80 -9.75
CA ASP A 214 -1.45 15.76 -9.25
C ASP A 214 -2.23 16.92 -8.63
N LEU A 215 -2.25 16.99 -7.29
CA LEU A 215 -3.07 17.96 -6.58
C LEU A 215 -2.31 18.66 -5.45
N GLN A 216 -2.84 19.80 -5.01
CA GLN A 216 -2.36 20.55 -3.86
C GLN A 216 -3.56 20.96 -3.01
N ALA A 217 -3.54 20.56 -1.75
CA ALA A 217 -4.55 20.92 -0.77
C ALA A 217 -3.99 21.99 0.18
N ASP A 218 -4.50 23.21 0.09
CA ASP A 218 -4.06 24.33 0.92
C ASP A 218 -4.89 24.42 2.19
N TYR A 219 -4.23 24.31 3.33
CA TYR A 219 -4.81 24.33 4.66
C TYR A 219 -4.48 25.64 5.39
N PRO A 220 -5.45 26.21 6.13
CA PRO A 220 -5.22 27.43 6.90
C PRO A 220 -4.26 27.18 8.07
N TRP A 221 -3.39 28.12 8.42
CA TRP A 221 -2.26 27.95 9.36
C TRP A 221 -2.60 27.25 10.69
N TRP A 222 -3.83 27.39 11.19
CA TRP A 222 -4.32 26.76 12.41
C TRP A 222 -4.50 25.23 12.30
N TRP A 223 -4.38 24.64 11.10
CA TRP A 223 -4.34 23.18 10.91
C TRP A 223 -3.23 22.51 11.74
N LYS A 224 -2.15 23.25 12.04
CA LYS A 224 -1.06 22.80 12.92
C LYS A 224 -1.48 22.63 14.39
N LEU A 225 -2.61 23.23 14.80
CA LEU A 225 -3.22 23.05 16.12
C LEU A 225 -4.22 21.89 16.15
N GLY A 226 -4.60 21.37 14.98
CA GLY A 226 -5.44 20.20 14.82
C GLY A 226 -4.75 19.14 13.97
N LYS A 227 -5.52 18.46 13.13
CA LYS A 227 -4.98 17.53 12.13
C LYS A 227 -5.70 17.71 10.78
N PRO A 228 -5.04 17.45 9.65
CA PRO A 228 -5.72 17.53 8.35
C PRO A 228 -6.81 16.45 8.23
N SER A 229 -7.92 16.81 7.59
CA SER A 229 -8.95 15.87 7.15
C SER A 229 -8.36 14.83 6.19
N GLY A 230 -8.94 13.63 6.17
CA GLY A 230 -8.69 12.67 5.10
C GLY A 230 -9.29 13.17 3.77
N PHE A 231 -8.83 12.59 2.67
CA PHE A 231 -9.41 12.80 1.34
C PHE A 231 -10.09 11.53 0.86
N VAL A 232 -11.25 11.71 0.23
CA VAL A 232 -11.91 10.66 -0.54
C VAL A 232 -11.97 11.15 -1.98
N VAL A 233 -11.43 10.36 -2.90
CA VAL A 233 -11.63 10.53 -4.32
C VAL A 233 -12.76 9.61 -4.72
N ARG A 234 -13.82 10.17 -5.29
CA ARG A 234 -14.92 9.41 -5.85
C ARG A 234 -14.83 9.41 -7.37
N LEU A 235 -15.11 8.27 -7.96
CA LEU A 235 -15.09 8.03 -9.40
C LEU A 235 -16.48 7.62 -9.85
N HIS A 236 -16.96 8.18 -10.96
CA HIS A 236 -18.16 7.73 -11.66
C HIS A 236 -17.76 6.91 -12.88
N LEU A 237 -18.25 5.68 -12.96
CA LEU A 237 -17.96 4.73 -14.02
C LEU A 237 -19.06 4.73 -15.09
N GLU A 238 -18.73 4.31 -16.31
CA GLU A 238 -19.69 4.33 -17.42
C GLU A 238 -20.86 3.35 -17.27
N ASN A 239 -20.68 2.32 -16.45
CA ASN A 239 -21.74 1.37 -16.09
C ASN A 239 -22.70 1.95 -15.01
N GLY A 240 -22.52 3.21 -14.61
CA GLY A 240 -23.33 3.91 -13.61
C GLY A 240 -22.89 3.70 -12.16
N GLU A 241 -21.85 2.91 -11.92
CA GLU A 241 -21.33 2.65 -10.57
C GLU A 241 -20.45 3.80 -10.07
N ASP A 242 -20.55 4.10 -8.78
CA ASP A 242 -19.65 5.02 -8.08
C ASP A 242 -18.63 4.24 -7.24
N ARG A 243 -17.35 4.58 -7.37
CA ARG A 243 -16.26 4.02 -6.55
C ARG A 243 -15.66 5.08 -5.65
N SER A 244 -15.36 4.71 -4.41
CA SER A 244 -14.76 5.61 -3.43
C SER A 244 -13.39 5.09 -2.99
N VAL A 245 -12.38 5.94 -3.11
CA VAL A 245 -11.00 5.62 -2.74
C VAL A 245 -10.50 6.66 -1.76
N ARG A 246 -10.14 6.21 -0.55
CA ARG A 246 -9.52 7.08 0.44
C ARG A 246 -8.05 7.30 0.09
N ALA A 247 -7.59 8.53 0.29
CA ALA A 247 -6.24 8.96 0.01
C ALA A 247 -5.72 9.87 1.12
N ILE A 248 -4.40 9.87 1.28
CA ILE A 248 -3.69 10.83 2.12
C ILE A 248 -3.09 11.87 1.19
N VAL A 249 -3.29 13.13 1.51
CA VAL A 249 -2.72 14.26 0.78
C VAL A 249 -1.90 15.07 1.76
N GLN A 250 -0.66 15.40 1.37
CA GLN A 250 0.20 16.23 2.20
C GLN A 250 -0.34 17.67 2.26
N PRO A 251 -0.57 18.24 3.46
CA PRO A 251 -1.05 19.63 3.58
C PRO A 251 -0.07 20.65 3.01
N ASN A 252 -0.58 21.62 2.24
CA ASN A 252 0.18 22.76 1.69
C ASN A 252 1.37 22.39 0.80
N HIS A 253 1.36 21.20 0.20
CA HIS A 253 2.39 20.75 -0.73
C HIS A 253 1.75 20.10 -1.96
N PRO A 254 2.38 20.17 -3.14
CA PRO A 254 2.00 19.35 -4.27
C PRO A 254 2.17 17.87 -3.90
N TYR A 255 1.17 17.06 -4.23
CA TYR A 255 1.15 15.65 -3.89
C TYR A 255 0.46 14.85 -5.00
N GLU A 256 0.95 13.64 -5.22
CA GLU A 256 0.39 12.73 -6.22
C GLU A 256 -0.47 11.66 -5.54
N VAL A 257 -1.73 11.55 -5.97
CA VAL A 257 -2.64 10.49 -5.53
C VAL A 257 -2.79 9.46 -6.65
N TRP A 258 -2.47 8.21 -6.33
CA TRP A 258 -2.57 7.09 -7.27
C TRP A 258 -3.77 6.20 -6.93
N ILE A 259 -4.58 5.91 -7.94
CA ILE A 259 -5.84 5.17 -7.78
C ILE A 259 -5.89 4.02 -8.78
N TYR A 260 -6.22 2.84 -8.27
CA TYR A 260 -6.72 1.74 -9.07
C TYR A 260 -8.26 1.83 -9.10
N PRO A 261 -8.89 2.13 -10.26
CA PRO A 261 -10.33 2.42 -10.31
C PRO A 261 -11.26 1.22 -10.10
N TRP A 262 -10.76 0.00 -10.34
CA TRP A 262 -11.56 -1.22 -10.39
C TRP A 262 -11.38 -2.07 -9.12
N GLU A 263 -11.77 -3.34 -9.20
CA GLU A 263 -11.73 -4.27 -8.05
C GLU A 263 -10.32 -4.48 -7.53
N LYS A 264 -10.05 -4.07 -6.28
CA LYS A 264 -8.71 -4.08 -5.66
C LYS A 264 -8.01 -5.43 -5.75
N ALA A 265 -8.79 -6.52 -5.69
CA ALA A 265 -8.36 -7.89 -5.90
C ALA A 265 -7.53 -8.08 -7.19
N GLN A 266 -7.91 -7.40 -8.27
CA GLN A 266 -7.27 -7.52 -9.59
C GLN A 266 -5.85 -6.92 -9.63
N LEU A 267 -5.44 -6.14 -8.63
CA LEU A 267 -4.04 -5.68 -8.54
C LEU A 267 -3.06 -6.85 -8.46
N ALA A 268 -3.48 -7.99 -7.90
CA ALA A 268 -2.68 -9.21 -7.90
C ALA A 268 -2.31 -9.68 -9.32
N ASN A 269 -3.22 -9.51 -10.28
CA ASN A 269 -3.07 -9.99 -11.65
C ASN A 269 -1.90 -9.29 -12.38
N TYR A 270 -1.52 -8.08 -11.96
CA TYR A 270 -0.39 -7.36 -12.54
C TYR A 270 0.96 -8.02 -12.28
N PHE A 271 1.04 -8.99 -11.36
CA PHE A 271 2.25 -9.78 -11.15
C PHE A 271 2.39 -10.93 -12.15
N SER A 272 1.33 -11.31 -12.88
CA SER A 272 1.39 -12.31 -13.94
C SER A 272 2.55 -12.03 -14.92
N PRO A 273 3.30 -13.04 -15.39
CA PRO A 273 4.24 -12.86 -16.49
C PRO A 273 3.54 -12.52 -17.82
N ASN A 274 2.24 -12.84 -17.95
CA ASN A 274 1.44 -12.58 -19.12
C ASN A 274 0.65 -11.26 -18.98
N MET A 275 0.92 -10.30 -19.85
CA MET A 275 0.29 -8.98 -19.81
C MET A 275 -1.22 -9.03 -20.12
N GLU A 276 -1.70 -10.05 -20.82
CA GLU A 276 -3.13 -10.22 -21.11
C GLU A 276 -3.93 -10.51 -19.82
N GLU A 277 -3.30 -11.15 -18.84
CA GLU A 277 -3.93 -11.50 -17.56
C GLU A 277 -4.04 -10.30 -16.61
N TRP A 278 -3.20 -9.27 -16.78
CA TRP A 278 -3.18 -8.08 -15.92
C TRP A 278 -4.52 -7.36 -15.88
N ARG A 279 -5.29 -7.46 -16.97
CA ARG A 279 -6.54 -6.73 -17.19
C ARG A 279 -7.75 -7.67 -17.21
N SER A 280 -7.64 -8.81 -16.52
CA SER A 280 -8.76 -9.75 -16.39
C SER A 280 -9.85 -9.18 -15.48
N GLY A 281 -10.99 -8.83 -16.06
CA GLY A 281 -12.20 -8.39 -15.34
C GLY A 281 -12.93 -7.25 -16.04
N ASP A 282 -14.10 -6.89 -15.51
CA ASP A 282 -14.85 -5.74 -16.02
C ASP A 282 -14.12 -4.44 -15.67
N ARG A 283 -13.85 -3.63 -16.69
CA ARG A 283 -13.11 -2.37 -16.59
C ARG A 283 -13.90 -1.26 -17.27
N PRO A 284 -15.03 -0.84 -16.69
CA PRO A 284 -15.77 0.30 -17.21
C PRO A 284 -14.89 1.55 -17.19
N ARG A 285 -15.05 2.39 -18.21
CA ARG A 285 -14.38 3.68 -18.32
C ARG A 285 -14.76 4.60 -17.16
N VAL A 286 -13.77 5.34 -16.65
CA VAL A 286 -14.00 6.41 -15.66
C VAL A 286 -14.43 7.70 -16.39
N GLN A 287 -15.65 8.15 -16.11
CA GLN A 287 -16.25 9.33 -16.76
C GLN A 287 -15.97 10.64 -16.03
N SER A 288 -15.98 10.59 -14.70
CA SER A 288 -15.74 11.77 -13.87
C SER A 288 -15.16 11.39 -12.52
N LEU A 289 -14.56 12.37 -11.84
CA LEU A 289 -14.14 12.24 -10.46
C LEU A 289 -14.52 13.48 -9.65
N TRP A 290 -14.59 13.34 -8.33
CA TRP A 290 -14.72 14.47 -7.41
C TRP A 290 -14.04 14.17 -6.08
N PHE A 291 -13.81 15.23 -5.31
CA PHE A 291 -13.13 15.13 -4.02
C PHE A 291 -14.11 15.40 -2.88
N GLU A 292 -13.95 14.64 -1.81
CA GLU A 292 -14.60 14.88 -0.53
C GLU A 292 -13.55 14.96 0.57
N SER A 293 -13.71 15.93 1.47
CA SER A 293 -12.97 15.95 2.72
C SER A 293 -13.71 15.10 3.76
N TRP A 294 -12.98 14.23 4.44
CA TRP A 294 -13.52 13.38 5.49
C TRP A 294 -12.86 13.73 6.83
N PRO A 295 -13.62 14.27 7.81
CA PRO A 295 -13.07 14.54 9.13
C PRO A 295 -12.82 13.21 9.85
N VAL A 296 -11.58 12.99 10.29
CA VAL A 296 -11.22 11.79 11.04
C VAL A 296 -11.69 11.89 12.50
N ASP A 297 -11.79 13.11 13.04
CA ASP A 297 -12.34 13.45 14.35
C ASP A 297 -12.73 14.95 14.43
N TRP A 298 -13.13 15.41 15.62
CA TRP A 298 -13.59 16.78 15.88
C TRP A 298 -12.51 17.87 15.77
N ILE A 299 -11.22 17.52 15.77
CA ILE A 299 -10.10 18.48 15.54
C ILE A 299 -9.62 18.46 14.08
N SER A 300 -10.32 17.73 13.21
CA SER A 300 -9.97 17.63 11.80
C SER A 300 -10.29 18.93 11.07
N VAL A 301 -9.31 19.43 10.33
CA VAL A 301 -9.41 20.66 9.56
C VAL A 301 -9.62 20.29 8.10
N SER A 302 -10.56 20.92 7.40
CA SER A 302 -10.72 20.76 5.95
C SER A 302 -9.81 21.73 5.18
N PRO A 303 -9.39 21.38 3.94
CA PRO A 303 -8.63 22.30 3.11
C PRO A 303 -9.46 23.53 2.76
N SER A 304 -8.81 24.69 2.76
CA SER A 304 -9.41 25.96 2.32
C SER A 304 -9.50 26.07 0.79
N ARG A 305 -8.60 25.36 0.08
CA ARG A 305 -8.53 25.33 -1.37
C ARG A 305 -7.94 24.00 -1.83
N VAL A 306 -8.49 23.46 -2.90
CA VAL A 306 -7.90 22.32 -3.63
C VAL A 306 -7.59 22.78 -5.05
N THR A 307 -6.35 22.56 -5.48
CA THR A 307 -5.90 22.81 -6.85
C THR A 307 -5.52 21.48 -7.46
N VAL A 308 -6.09 21.15 -8.62
CA VAL A 308 -5.75 19.95 -9.40
C VAL A 308 -4.91 20.42 -10.58
N ARG A 309 -3.64 20.06 -10.59
CA ARG A 309 -2.71 20.43 -11.67
C ARG A 309 -2.96 19.57 -12.89
N ASP A 310 -3.13 18.27 -12.67
CA ASP A 310 -3.35 17.30 -13.73
C ASP A 310 -4.10 16.06 -13.20
N VAL A 311 -4.76 15.35 -14.09
CA VAL A 311 -5.29 14.00 -13.90
C VAL A 311 -4.80 13.18 -15.07
N GLN A 312 -4.09 12.09 -14.82
CA GLN A 312 -3.46 11.28 -15.83
C GLN A 312 -4.02 9.86 -15.83
N ALA A 313 -4.30 9.33 -17.02
CA ALA A 313 -4.47 7.91 -17.25
C ALA A 313 -3.07 7.29 -17.46
N VAL A 314 -2.70 6.34 -16.61
CA VAL A 314 -1.38 5.70 -16.62
C VAL A 314 -1.52 4.27 -17.13
N LYS A 315 -0.69 3.85 -18.09
CA LYS A 315 -0.65 2.47 -18.62
C LYS A 315 0.71 1.83 -18.36
N LEU A 316 0.71 0.59 -17.88
CA LEU A 316 1.89 -0.25 -17.74
C LEU A 316 2.00 -1.21 -18.93
N LEU A 317 3.23 -1.40 -19.40
CA LEU A 317 3.52 -2.22 -20.56
C LEU A 317 4.76 -3.08 -20.31
N LEU A 318 4.78 -4.27 -20.91
CA LEU A 318 6.00 -5.04 -21.12
C LEU A 318 6.37 -5.00 -22.59
N GLN A 319 7.52 -4.42 -22.91
CA GLN A 319 8.05 -4.45 -24.26
C GLN A 319 8.36 -5.90 -24.68
N PRO A 320 8.31 -6.24 -25.98
CA PRO A 320 8.78 -7.54 -26.46
C PRO A 320 10.25 -7.74 -26.11
N SER A 321 10.67 -8.99 -25.84
CA SER A 321 12.10 -9.29 -25.73
C SER A 321 12.78 -9.03 -27.07
N SER A 322 13.83 -8.20 -27.09
CA SER A 322 14.72 -8.11 -28.24
C SER A 322 15.33 -9.49 -28.48
N LYS A 323 15.07 -10.06 -29.67
CA LYS A 323 15.65 -11.35 -30.09
C LYS A 323 17.15 -11.26 -30.28
#